data_AF-A0A1H3A9K5-F1
#
_entry.id   AF-A0A1H3A9K5-F1
#
_cell.length_a   1.000
_cell.length_b   1.000
_cell.length_c   1.000
_cell.angle_alpha   90.00
_cell.angle_beta   90.00
_cell.angle_gamma   90.00
#
_symmetry.space_group_name_H-M   'P 1'
#
loop_
_entity.id
_entity.type
_entity.pdbx_description
1 polymer ?
#
loop_
_entity_poly.entity_id
_entity_poly.type
_entity_poly.pdbx_seq_one_letter_code
_entity_poly.pdbx_strand_id
1 'polypeptide(L)'
;MNSNIAGKATLQRIPNLFCMSSSIFRNLSSFPASKEPGAHECAPGENLGKNLTMLRKTVIVFGFIVAAAPAAKAHDEQALANAPAGDPYVKVSDVLPLPEFIPGLGTLFVDPATLPAGPFLAYDRDGRLSATVYMTPLDDLQNGTSFDGLNIGSHTVSSTDIYYNAGHPGVDKPHAHIVLFHDENAKDRLAE
;
A
#
# COMPACT_ATOMS: atom_id res chain seq x y z
N MET A 1 34.78 -42.35 32.21
CA MET A 1 33.48 -42.95 31.86
C MET A 1 33.02 -42.32 30.56
N ASN A 2 33.03 -43.12 29.50
CA ASN A 2 32.57 -42.77 28.15
C ASN A 2 31.06 -42.59 28.11
N SER A 3 30.58 -41.66 27.27
CA SER A 3 29.34 -41.81 26.50
C SER A 3 29.38 -40.95 25.24
N ASN A 4 29.78 -41.59 24.14
CA ASN A 4 29.46 -41.23 22.77
C ASN A 4 28.01 -41.61 22.50
N ILE A 5 27.17 -40.71 21.96
CA ILE A 5 26.00 -41.11 21.15
C ILE A 5 25.89 -40.16 19.97
N ALA A 6 26.45 -40.62 18.84
CA ALA A 6 26.20 -40.09 17.51
C ALA A 6 24.88 -40.70 16.99
N GLY A 7 23.86 -39.87 16.81
CA GLY A 7 22.60 -40.24 16.17
C GLY A 7 22.63 -39.93 14.68
N LYS A 8 22.86 -40.95 13.85
CA LYS A 8 22.61 -40.92 12.40
C LYS A 8 21.09 -40.93 12.17
N ALA A 9 20.54 -39.88 11.56
CA ALA A 9 19.20 -39.91 11.00
C ALA A 9 19.29 -40.12 9.48
N THR A 10 18.65 -41.21 9.05
CA THR A 10 18.60 -41.75 7.70
C THR A 10 17.77 -40.86 6.77
N LEU A 11 18.36 -40.38 5.68
CA LEU A 11 17.65 -39.72 4.59
C LEU A 11 16.90 -40.78 3.76
N GLN A 12 15.59 -40.88 3.94
CA GLN A 12 14.75 -41.78 3.14
C GLN A 12 14.33 -41.08 1.85
N ARG A 13 14.81 -41.63 0.74
CA ARG A 13 14.62 -41.19 -0.64
C ARG A 13 13.21 -41.61 -1.10
N ILE A 14 12.37 -40.65 -1.52
CA ILE A 14 11.10 -40.92 -2.21
C ILE A 14 11.35 -40.78 -3.72
N PRO A 15 11.18 -41.82 -4.55
CA PRO A 15 11.18 -41.68 -5.99
C PRO A 15 9.76 -41.59 -6.57
N ASN A 16 9.62 -40.71 -7.56
CA ASN A 16 8.69 -40.72 -8.69
C ASN A 16 7.16 -40.74 -8.43
N LEU A 17 6.47 -39.68 -8.88
CA LEU A 17 5.51 -39.87 -9.98
C LEU A 17 5.39 -38.62 -10.86
N PHE A 18 5.35 -38.91 -12.15
CA PHE A 18 5.46 -38.07 -13.32
C PHE A 18 4.06 -37.71 -13.83
N CYS A 19 3.98 -36.66 -14.66
CA CYS A 19 2.95 -36.40 -15.69
C CYS A 19 1.68 -35.63 -15.29
N MET A 20 1.64 -34.33 -15.62
CA MET A 20 0.45 -33.73 -16.24
C MET A 20 0.86 -32.72 -17.32
N SER A 21 0.08 -32.76 -18.39
CA SER A 21 0.44 -32.45 -19.77
C SER A 21 0.39 -30.97 -20.11
N SER A 22 1.36 -30.51 -20.91
CA SER A 22 1.26 -29.28 -21.70
C SER A 22 0.30 -29.50 -22.87
N SER A 23 -0.71 -28.65 -23.01
CA SER A 23 -1.52 -28.31 -24.20
C SER A 23 -2.58 -27.35 -23.65
N ILE A 24 -2.81 -26.13 -24.15
CA ILE A 24 -3.12 -25.75 -25.52
C ILE A 24 -2.76 -24.25 -25.69
N PHE A 25 -2.00 -23.96 -26.74
CA PHE A 25 -1.77 -22.63 -27.33
C PHE A 25 -2.87 -22.33 -28.39
N ARG A 26 -3.11 -21.04 -28.69
CA ARG A 26 -4.00 -20.42 -29.74
C ARG A 26 -5.43 -20.13 -29.24
N ASN A 27 -6.09 -18.98 -29.47
CA ASN A 27 -6.12 -18.00 -30.58
C ASN A 27 -6.37 -16.59 -29.99
N LEU A 28 -5.70 -15.53 -30.43
CA LEU A 28 -5.87 -14.72 -31.66
C LEU A 28 -7.09 -13.76 -31.65
N SER A 29 -6.76 -12.47 -31.54
CA SER A 29 -7.31 -11.30 -32.26
C SER A 29 -8.82 -11.01 -32.26
N SER A 30 -9.18 -9.83 -31.74
CA SER A 30 -10.17 -8.94 -32.39
C SER A 30 -10.24 -7.56 -31.71
N PHE A 31 -9.53 -6.58 -32.28
CA PHE A 31 -9.87 -5.15 -32.19
C PHE A 31 -10.99 -4.85 -33.21
N PRO A 32 -11.94 -3.96 -32.91
CA PRO A 32 -12.67 -3.24 -33.95
C PRO A 32 -12.26 -1.76 -33.99
N ALA A 33 -11.78 -1.35 -35.17
CA ALA A 33 -11.66 0.04 -35.59
C ALA A 33 -12.99 0.49 -36.23
N SER A 34 -13.48 1.69 -35.86
CA SER A 34 -14.58 2.40 -36.52
C SER A 34 -13.98 3.54 -37.36
N LYS A 35 -13.87 3.39 -38.68
CA LYS A 35 -14.82 3.82 -39.72
C LYS A 35 -14.83 5.35 -39.93
N GLU A 36 -13.98 5.79 -40.86
CA GLU A 36 -14.10 7.07 -41.56
C GLU A 36 -15.20 7.01 -42.63
N PRO A 37 -15.76 8.18 -43.02
CA PRO A 37 -16.32 8.35 -44.35
C PRO A 37 -15.74 9.54 -45.13
N GLY A 38 -15.31 9.26 -46.36
CA GLY A 38 -15.90 9.89 -47.55
C GLY A 38 -15.27 11.20 -48.05
N ALA A 39 -14.49 11.08 -49.12
CA ALA A 39 -14.03 12.18 -49.97
C ALA A 39 -15.14 12.70 -50.92
N HIS A 40 -15.10 13.99 -51.27
CA HIS A 40 -15.63 14.54 -52.53
C HIS A 40 -14.86 15.81 -52.96
N GLU A 41 -13.96 15.57 -53.90
CA GLU A 41 -13.52 16.31 -55.11
C GLU A 41 -13.89 17.77 -55.48
N CYS A 42 -12.94 18.34 -56.23
CA CYS A 42 -12.99 19.33 -57.34
C CYS A 42 -12.76 20.85 -57.08
N ALA A 43 -11.69 21.34 -57.72
CA ALA A 43 -11.18 22.73 -57.86
C ALA A 43 -11.94 23.52 -58.97
N PRO A 44 -11.47 24.65 -59.56
CA PRO A 44 -10.42 25.64 -59.23
C PRO A 44 -10.92 27.11 -59.33
N GLY A 45 -10.08 28.11 -59.05
CA GLY A 45 -10.40 29.51 -59.37
C GLY A 45 -9.33 30.54 -58.95
N GLU A 46 -8.74 31.20 -59.93
CA GLU A 46 -7.66 32.17 -59.81
C GLU A 46 -8.09 33.59 -59.35
N ASN A 47 -7.04 34.40 -59.12
CA ASN A 47 -6.95 35.86 -59.28
C ASN A 47 -7.07 36.81 -58.07
N LEU A 48 -5.91 37.37 -57.71
CA LEU A 48 -5.56 38.78 -57.87
C LEU A 48 -6.25 39.84 -57.00
N GLY A 49 -5.57 40.15 -55.89
CA GLY A 49 -5.10 41.51 -55.64
C GLY A 49 -6.01 42.48 -54.87
N LYS A 50 -5.30 43.37 -54.15
CA LYS A 50 -5.69 44.69 -53.62
C LYS A 50 -6.13 44.74 -52.15
N ASN A 51 -5.16 45.24 -51.36
CA ASN A 51 -5.24 46.46 -50.56
C ASN A 51 -6.27 46.60 -49.41
N LEU A 52 -5.68 46.91 -48.26
CA LEU A 52 -5.97 48.09 -47.44
C LEU A 52 -7.19 48.02 -46.49
N THR A 53 -6.84 47.95 -45.20
CA THR A 53 -7.59 48.44 -44.01
C THR A 53 -9.07 48.11 -43.91
N MET A 54 -9.47 47.40 -42.86
CA MET A 54 -10.50 47.88 -41.94
C MET A 54 -10.62 46.96 -40.71
N LEU A 55 -10.43 47.62 -39.57
CA LEU A 55 -10.74 47.18 -38.22
C LEU A 55 -12.15 46.59 -38.11
N ARG A 56 -12.26 45.29 -37.83
CA ARG A 56 -13.48 44.69 -37.28
C ARG A 56 -13.11 43.88 -36.04
N LYS A 57 -13.57 44.38 -34.89
CA LYS A 57 -13.43 43.77 -33.56
C LYS A 57 -14.15 42.42 -33.58
N THR A 58 -13.40 41.33 -33.75
CA THR A 58 -13.91 39.98 -33.51
C THR A 58 -13.97 39.74 -32.01
N VAL A 59 -15.19 39.59 -31.50
CA VAL A 59 -15.47 39.12 -30.15
C VAL A 59 -14.97 37.68 -30.05
N ILE A 60 -13.91 37.43 -29.28
CA ILE A 60 -13.49 36.08 -28.89
C ILE A 60 -14.07 35.82 -27.50
N VAL A 61 -15.19 35.09 -27.45
CA VAL A 61 -15.67 34.48 -26.20
C VAL A 61 -14.74 33.29 -25.93
N PHE A 62 -13.76 33.46 -25.05
CA PHE A 62 -13.00 32.36 -24.47
C PHE A 62 -13.90 31.63 -23.48
N GLY A 63 -14.51 30.53 -23.92
CA GLY A 63 -15.18 29.58 -23.04
C GLY A 63 -14.15 28.87 -22.16
N PHE A 64 -13.99 29.32 -20.91
CA PHE A 64 -13.26 28.58 -19.89
C PHE A 64 -14.12 27.38 -19.45
N ILE A 65 -13.86 26.20 -19.99
CA ILE A 65 -14.30 24.94 -19.38
C ILE A 65 -13.33 24.66 -18.23
N VAL A 66 -13.74 25.01 -17.01
CA VAL A 66 -13.07 24.55 -15.80
C VAL A 66 -13.44 23.08 -15.62
N ALA A 67 -12.54 22.18 -15.98
CA ALA A 67 -12.64 20.79 -15.62
C ALA A 67 -12.48 20.68 -14.09
N ALA A 68 -13.59 20.50 -13.38
CA ALA A 68 -13.57 20.13 -11.97
C ALA A 68 -13.10 18.67 -11.88
N ALA A 69 -11.79 18.47 -11.73
CA ALA A 69 -11.27 17.17 -11.32
C ALA A 69 -11.74 16.89 -9.89
N PRO A 70 -12.28 15.70 -9.58
CA PRO A 70 -12.56 15.34 -8.21
C PRO A 70 -11.22 15.27 -7.46
N ALA A 71 -11.07 16.07 -6.41
CA ALA A 71 -9.99 15.90 -5.46
C ALA A 71 -10.18 14.53 -4.79
N ALA A 72 -9.44 13.54 -5.26
CA ALA A 72 -9.32 12.25 -4.58
C ALA A 72 -8.75 12.49 -3.16
N LYS A 73 -9.15 11.66 -2.20
CA LYS A 73 -8.80 11.73 -0.77
C LYS A 73 -7.29 11.54 -0.49
N ALA A 74 -6.46 12.49 -0.92
CA ALA A 74 -5.03 12.54 -0.60
C ALA A 74 -4.73 13.24 0.74
N HIS A 75 -5.76 13.78 1.39
CA HIS A 75 -5.61 14.60 2.60
C HIS A 75 -5.43 13.75 3.89
N ASP A 76 -5.84 12.48 3.89
CA ASP A 76 -5.67 11.60 5.07
C ASP A 76 -4.22 11.14 5.23
N GLU A 77 -3.51 10.78 4.16
CA GLU A 77 -2.14 10.25 4.27
C GLU A 77 -1.15 11.29 4.81
N GLN A 78 -1.24 12.54 4.35
CA GLN A 78 -0.38 13.61 4.85
C GLN A 78 -0.65 13.93 6.33
N ALA A 79 -1.89 13.76 6.79
CA ALA A 79 -2.24 13.95 8.19
C ALA A 79 -1.56 12.90 9.10
N LEU A 80 -1.38 11.67 8.58
CA LEU A 80 -0.71 10.60 9.32
C LEU A 80 0.82 10.67 9.25
N ALA A 81 1.39 11.49 8.36
CA ALA A 81 2.83 11.50 8.08
C ALA A 81 3.69 11.87 9.29
N ASN A 82 3.15 12.67 10.23
CA ASN A 82 3.85 13.07 11.44
C ASN A 82 2.98 12.89 12.68
N ALA A 83 3.61 12.56 13.81
CA ALA A 83 2.94 12.47 15.10
C ALA A 83 2.62 13.86 15.67
N PRO A 84 1.54 13.98 16.48
CA PRO A 84 0.54 12.95 16.74
C PRO A 84 -0.39 12.74 15.53
N ALA A 85 -0.86 11.51 15.33
CA ALA A 85 -1.72 11.12 14.20
C ALA A 85 -3.10 11.83 14.17
N GLY A 86 -3.47 12.55 15.24
CA GLY A 86 -4.79 13.16 15.41
C GLY A 86 -5.89 12.15 15.74
N ASP A 87 -7.12 12.63 15.97
CA ASP A 87 -8.27 11.74 16.20
C ASP A 87 -8.53 10.85 14.98
N PRO A 88 -8.92 9.57 15.15
CA PRO A 88 -9.28 8.90 16.40
C PRO A 88 -8.11 8.19 17.11
N TYR A 89 -6.87 8.42 16.67
CA TYR A 89 -5.71 7.68 17.16
C TYR A 89 -5.29 8.15 18.56
N VAL A 90 -5.15 7.20 19.47
CA VAL A 90 -4.59 7.42 20.80
C VAL A 90 -3.21 6.81 20.91
N LYS A 91 -2.35 7.42 21.73
CA LYS A 91 -1.01 6.90 21.99
C LYS A 91 -1.10 5.65 22.86
N VAL A 92 -0.46 4.56 22.44
CA VAL A 92 -0.56 3.26 23.10
C VAL A 92 0.00 3.29 24.52
N SER A 93 1.09 4.03 24.76
CA SER A 93 1.69 4.17 26.10
C SER A 93 0.79 4.88 27.12
N ASP A 94 -0.23 5.61 26.67
CA ASP A 94 -1.15 6.32 27.56
C ASP A 94 -2.28 5.39 28.04
N VAL A 95 -2.50 4.27 27.36
CA VAL A 95 -3.60 3.32 27.62
C VAL A 95 -3.12 1.94 28.10
N LEU A 96 -1.87 1.58 27.82
CA LEU A 96 -1.24 0.34 28.25
C LEU A 96 0.06 0.64 29.01
N PRO A 97 0.47 -0.22 29.96
CA PRO A 97 1.70 -0.05 30.73
C PRO A 97 2.94 -0.40 29.88
N LEU A 98 3.15 0.36 28.81
CA LEU A 98 4.23 0.20 27.85
C LEU A 98 5.07 1.49 27.82
N PRO A 99 6.38 1.38 27.52
CA PRO A 99 7.21 2.56 27.34
C PRO A 99 6.70 3.40 26.16
N GLU A 100 6.97 4.70 26.22
CA GLU A 100 6.55 5.65 25.18
C GLU A 100 7.08 5.30 23.79
N PHE A 101 8.35 4.88 23.74
CA PHE A 101 9.04 4.46 22.54
C PHE A 101 9.58 3.05 22.74
N ILE A 102 9.30 2.16 21.80
CA ILE A 102 9.75 0.76 21.81
C ILE A 102 10.77 0.55 20.68
N PRO A 103 12.03 0.23 20.97
CA PRO A 103 13.00 -0.08 19.93
C PRO A 103 12.49 -1.17 18.96
N GLY A 104 12.51 -0.86 17.67
CA GLY A 104 11.97 -1.67 16.58
C GLY A 104 10.50 -1.39 16.21
N LEU A 105 9.74 -0.68 17.06
CA LEU A 105 8.32 -0.34 16.83
C LEU A 105 8.01 1.16 16.96
N GLY A 106 8.90 1.93 17.58
CA GLY A 106 8.75 3.37 17.74
C GLY A 106 7.70 3.77 18.77
N THR A 107 7.17 4.98 18.59
CA THR A 107 6.02 5.50 19.33
C THR A 107 4.76 5.05 18.62
N LEU A 108 3.92 4.27 19.31
CA LEU A 108 2.74 3.66 18.72
C LEU A 108 1.47 4.48 18.98
N PHE A 109 0.66 4.63 17.93
CA PHE A 109 -0.70 5.17 17.99
C PHE A 109 -1.68 4.19 17.38
N VAL A 110 -2.90 4.10 17.91
CA VAL A 110 -3.93 3.19 17.42
C VAL A 110 -5.31 3.79 17.61
N ASP A 111 -6.24 3.50 16.71
CA ASP A 111 -7.66 3.72 16.97
C ASP A 111 -8.16 2.58 17.88
N PRO A 112 -8.61 2.84 19.12
CA PRO A 112 -9.10 1.81 20.03
C PRO A 112 -10.24 0.95 19.45
N ALA A 113 -11.02 1.47 18.50
CA ALA A 113 -12.10 0.73 17.84
C ALA A 113 -11.59 -0.36 16.88
N THR A 114 -10.29 -0.33 16.52
CA THR A 114 -9.66 -1.28 15.58
C THR A 114 -8.86 -2.38 16.27
N LEU A 115 -8.84 -2.38 17.61
CA LEU A 115 -8.20 -3.43 18.39
C LEU A 115 -8.95 -4.78 18.24
N PRO A 116 -8.24 -5.92 18.27
CA PRO A 116 -6.81 -6.06 18.55
C PRO A 116 -5.91 -5.87 17.32
N ALA A 117 -6.45 -5.83 16.11
CA ALA A 117 -5.67 -5.94 14.88
C ALA A 117 -4.88 -4.68 14.49
N GLY A 118 -5.45 -3.50 14.77
CA GLY A 118 -4.91 -2.21 14.33
C GLY A 118 -5.55 -1.74 13.01
N PRO A 119 -4.89 -0.84 12.26
CA PRO A 119 -3.45 -0.60 12.24
C PRO A 119 -2.92 0.18 13.45
N PHE A 120 -1.71 -0.18 13.89
CA PHE A 120 -0.89 0.64 14.77
C PHE A 120 0.07 1.48 13.92
N LEU A 121 0.06 2.79 14.13
CA LEU A 121 0.95 3.74 13.45
C LEU A 121 2.23 3.87 14.28
N ALA A 122 3.37 3.54 13.68
CA ALA A 122 4.68 3.55 14.31
C ALA A 122 5.49 4.76 13.85
N TYR A 123 5.76 5.66 14.78
CA TYR A 123 6.55 6.87 14.56
C TYR A 123 7.95 6.74 15.15
N ASP A 124 8.94 7.26 14.44
CA ASP A 124 10.31 7.37 14.96
C ASP A 124 10.42 8.47 16.04
N ARG A 125 11.65 8.68 16.54
CA ARG A 125 11.96 9.71 17.56
C ARG A 125 11.67 11.14 17.10
N ASP A 126 11.77 11.38 15.79
CA ASP A 126 11.46 12.67 15.17
C ASP A 126 9.96 12.84 14.89
N GLY A 127 9.15 11.83 15.22
CA GLY A 127 7.72 11.82 15.00
C GLY A 127 7.33 11.56 13.56
N ARG A 128 8.19 10.98 12.72
CA ARG A 128 7.86 10.65 11.32
C ARG A 128 7.30 9.25 11.22
N LEU A 129 6.22 9.09 10.45
CA LEU A 129 5.60 7.78 10.24
C LEU A 129 6.59 6.85 9.53
N SER A 130 7.01 5.81 10.23
CA SER A 130 8.05 4.89 9.76
C SER A 130 7.49 3.52 9.42
N ALA A 131 6.46 3.07 10.16
CA ALA A 131 5.77 1.84 9.81
C ALA A 131 4.26 1.85 10.16
N THR A 132 3.53 0.95 9.52
CA THR A 132 2.19 0.53 9.91
C THR A 132 2.28 -0.93 10.37
N VAL A 133 1.83 -1.21 11.59
CA VAL A 133 1.92 -2.54 12.21
C VAL A 133 0.51 -3.11 12.40
N TYR A 134 0.32 -4.36 11.99
CA TYR A 134 -0.86 -5.15 12.34
C TYR A 134 -0.49 -6.25 13.31
N MET A 135 -1.35 -6.47 14.30
CA MET A 135 -1.16 -7.47 15.33
C MET A 135 -2.24 -8.54 15.22
N THR A 136 -1.89 -9.74 14.77
CA THR A 136 -2.86 -10.84 14.62
C THR A 136 -2.60 -11.92 15.67
N PRO A 137 -3.50 -12.12 16.65
CA PRO A 137 -3.37 -13.21 17.61
C PRO A 137 -3.34 -14.57 16.91
N LEU A 138 -2.34 -15.41 17.22
CA LEU A 138 -2.22 -16.72 16.57
C LEU A 138 -3.39 -17.63 16.90
N ASP A 139 -3.90 -17.58 18.14
CA ASP A 139 -5.05 -18.37 18.55
C ASP A 139 -6.29 -18.06 17.71
N ASP A 140 -6.54 -16.78 17.41
CA ASP A 140 -7.70 -16.37 16.63
C ASP A 140 -7.56 -16.86 15.18
N LEU A 141 -6.39 -16.71 14.58
CA LEU A 141 -6.09 -17.23 13.25
C LEU A 141 -6.24 -18.76 13.18
N GLN A 142 -5.73 -19.49 14.17
CA GLN A 142 -5.84 -20.95 14.24
C GLN A 142 -7.30 -21.43 14.38
N ASN A 143 -8.14 -20.62 15.03
CA ASN A 143 -9.57 -20.88 15.17
C ASN A 143 -10.41 -20.40 13.96
N GLY A 144 -9.76 -19.95 12.88
CA GLY A 144 -10.40 -19.57 11.63
C GLY A 144 -10.92 -18.13 11.58
N THR A 145 -10.59 -17.28 12.57
CA THR A 145 -10.88 -15.86 12.51
C THR A 145 -10.08 -15.24 11.36
N SER A 146 -10.78 -14.54 10.47
CA SER A 146 -10.16 -13.76 9.39
C SER A 146 -10.09 -12.30 9.80
N PHE A 147 -8.95 -11.65 9.58
CA PHE A 147 -8.73 -10.23 9.83
C PHE A 147 -8.80 -9.49 8.50
N ASP A 148 -10.02 -9.32 7.98
CA ASP A 148 -10.28 -8.75 6.66
C ASP A 148 -10.65 -7.27 6.74
N GLY A 149 -10.38 -6.52 5.67
CA GLY A 149 -10.83 -5.12 5.55
C GLY A 149 -10.19 -4.17 6.57
N LEU A 150 -9.01 -4.50 7.09
CA LEU A 150 -8.28 -3.62 8.00
C LEU A 150 -7.94 -2.29 7.34
N ASN A 151 -8.01 -1.21 8.11
CA ASN A 151 -7.61 0.11 7.63
C ASN A 151 -6.14 0.11 7.24
N ILE A 152 -5.79 0.93 6.25
CA ILE A 152 -4.42 1.10 5.78
C ILE A 152 -3.89 2.43 6.33
N GLY A 153 -2.62 2.43 6.77
CA GLY A 153 -1.88 3.65 7.10
C GLY A 153 -1.42 4.38 5.84
N SER A 154 -0.11 4.60 5.69
CA SER A 154 0.42 5.14 4.43
C SER A 154 0.32 4.12 3.29
N HIS A 155 0.06 4.61 2.08
CA HIS A 155 0.00 3.79 0.87
C HIS A 155 1.38 3.49 0.28
N THR A 156 2.42 4.18 0.75
CA THR A 156 3.80 3.99 0.29
C THR A 156 4.48 2.97 1.19
N VAL A 157 4.82 1.80 0.66
CA VAL A 157 5.50 0.73 1.41
C VAL A 157 6.80 0.35 0.70
N SER A 158 7.91 0.40 1.42
CA SER A 158 9.25 0.02 0.93
C SER A 158 9.53 -1.46 1.14
N SER A 159 9.10 -2.01 2.28
CA SER A 159 9.34 -3.40 2.66
C SER A 159 8.32 -3.87 3.70
N THR A 160 8.24 -5.18 3.88
CA THR A 160 7.36 -5.80 4.88
C THR A 160 8.10 -6.88 5.65
N ASP A 161 7.95 -6.88 6.97
CA ASP A 161 8.38 -7.96 7.83
C ASP A 161 7.17 -8.64 8.46
N ILE A 162 7.26 -9.97 8.62
CA ILE A 162 6.28 -10.75 9.35
C ILE A 162 7.03 -11.61 10.35
N TYR A 163 6.74 -11.44 11.63
CA TYR A 163 7.41 -12.19 12.68
C TYR A 163 6.49 -12.53 13.85
N TYR A 164 6.84 -13.63 14.51
CA TYR A 164 6.19 -14.11 15.72
C TYR A 164 6.65 -13.31 16.94
N ASN A 165 5.69 -12.88 17.76
CA ASN A 165 5.92 -12.38 19.10
C ASN A 165 5.23 -13.33 20.10
N ALA A 166 5.96 -13.74 21.14
CA ALA A 166 5.45 -14.67 22.14
C ALA A 166 4.42 -14.06 23.10
N GLY A 167 4.20 -12.75 23.02
CA GLY A 167 3.52 -11.97 24.03
C GLY A 167 4.51 -11.28 24.98
N HIS A 168 4.05 -10.23 25.63
CA HIS A 168 4.78 -9.47 26.63
C HIS A 168 3.78 -8.83 27.61
N PRO A 169 4.21 -8.35 28.80
CA PRO A 169 3.31 -7.67 29.71
C PRO A 169 2.47 -6.60 28.98
N GLY A 170 1.15 -6.73 29.08
CA GLY A 170 0.17 -5.88 28.39
C GLY A 170 -0.48 -6.52 27.16
N VAL A 171 0.18 -7.48 26.51
CA VAL A 171 -0.35 -8.31 25.41
C VAL A 171 0.20 -9.73 25.54
N ASP A 172 -0.43 -10.53 26.39
CA ASP A 172 0.16 -11.79 26.87
C ASP A 172 0.10 -12.94 25.85
N LYS A 173 -0.86 -12.89 24.91
CA LYS A 173 -1.05 -13.98 23.94
C LYS A 173 -0.06 -13.87 22.79
N PRO A 174 0.46 -14.99 22.26
CA PRO A 174 1.25 -14.99 21.05
C PRO A 174 0.52 -14.36 19.86
N HIS A 175 1.21 -13.49 19.14
CA HIS A 175 0.67 -12.76 17.99
C HIS A 175 1.75 -12.64 16.89
N ALA A 176 1.31 -12.53 15.65
CA ALA A 176 2.19 -12.15 14.55
C ALA A 176 2.12 -10.63 14.36
N HIS A 177 3.28 -10.00 14.23
CA HIS A 177 3.39 -8.64 13.71
C HIS A 177 3.57 -8.70 12.21
N ILE A 178 2.70 -7.99 11.49
CA ILE A 178 2.84 -7.70 10.07
C ILE A 178 3.21 -6.22 9.99
N VAL A 179 4.46 -5.92 9.66
CA VAL A 179 5.03 -4.58 9.71
C VAL A 179 5.30 -4.08 8.31
N LEU A 180 4.62 -3.00 7.90
CA LEU A 180 4.77 -2.35 6.61
C LEU A 180 5.62 -1.10 6.83
N PHE A 181 6.85 -1.08 6.31
CA PHE A 181 7.77 0.05 6.43
C PHE A 181 7.55 1.04 5.29
N HIS A 182 7.62 2.34 5.58
CA HIS A 182 7.20 3.39 4.64
C HIS A 182 8.35 4.06 3.86
N ASP A 183 9.60 3.79 4.20
CA ASP A 183 10.79 4.18 3.44
C ASP A 183 11.98 3.24 3.70
N GLU A 184 13.10 3.43 3.00
CA GLU A 184 14.28 2.55 3.08
C GLU A 184 14.98 2.60 4.45
N ASN A 185 14.93 3.75 5.15
CA ASN A 185 15.63 3.97 6.41
C ASN A 185 14.71 3.77 7.63
N ALA A 186 13.43 3.45 7.42
CA ALA A 186 12.43 3.35 8.47
C ALA A 186 12.82 2.34 9.55
N LYS A 187 13.39 1.19 9.17
CA LYS A 187 13.86 0.17 10.12
C LYS A 187 14.95 0.70 11.05
N ASP A 188 15.93 1.39 10.48
CA ASP A 188 17.06 1.92 11.25
C ASP A 188 16.57 3.00 12.22
N ARG A 189 15.71 3.92 11.78
CA ARG A 189 15.14 4.96 12.65
C ARG A 189 14.27 4.42 13.79
N LEU A 190 13.62 3.28 13.58
CA LEU A 190 12.84 2.62 14.62
C LEU A 190 13.72 1.86 15.63
N ALA A 191 14.95 1.48 15.28
CA ALA A 191 15.83 0.71 16.14
C ALA A 191 16.53 1.53 17.24
N GLU A 192 16.55 2.87 17.12
CA GLU A 192 17.25 3.83 18.00
C GLU A 192 16.44 4.28 19.25
#